data_AF-A0A820NWQ9-F1
#
_entry.id   AF-A0A820NWQ9-F1
#
_cell.length_a   1.000
_cell.length_b   1.000
_cell.length_c   1.000
_cell.angle_alpha   90.00
_cell.angle_beta   90.00
_cell.angle_gamma   90.00
#
_symmetry.space_group_name_H-M   'P 1'
#
loop_
_entity.id
_entity.type
_entity.pdbx_description
1 polymer ?
#
loop_
_entity_poly.entity_id
_entity_poly.type
_entity_poly.pdbx_seq_one_letter_code
_entity_poly.pdbx_strand_id
1 'polypeptide(L)' 'EFVRLYSDLLLNKSIEKQFHPFFHGFLLVTRDSSLRKLFRPDEIDLLVAGSQLLDFNQLASAATYDGGYTKDSPTI' A
#
# COMPACT_ATOMS: atom_id res chain seq x y z
N GLU A 1 14.19 -6.92 -18.33
CA GLU A 1 15.25 -6.52 -17.37
C GLU A 1 15.12 -5.07 -16.90
N PHE A 2 14.95 -4.10 -17.82
CA PHE A 2 14.79 -2.67 -17.50
C PHE A 2 13.76 -2.37 -16.38
N VAL A 3 12.51 -2.84 -16.51
CA VAL A 3 11.44 -2.58 -15.52
C VAL A 3 11.88 -3.01 -14.12
N ARG A 4 12.44 -4.21 -13.99
CA ARG A 4 12.90 -4.75 -12.69
C ARG A 4 13.99 -3.88 -12.07
N LEU A 5 15.01 -3.49 -12.85
CA LEU A 5 16.12 -2.66 -12.36
C LEU A 5 15.66 -1.25 -12.01
N TYR A 6 14.72 -0.71 -12.77
CA TYR A 6 14.17 0.62 -12.51
C TYR A 6 13.29 0.64 -11.26
N SER A 7 12.43 -0.38 -11.07
CA SER A 7 11.67 -0.55 -9.84
C SER A 7 12.58 -0.72 -8.62
N ASP A 8 13.66 -1.50 -8.74
CA ASP A 8 14.64 -1.68 -7.65
C ASP A 8 15.39 -0.38 -7.32
N LEU A 9 15.74 0.41 -8.34
CA LEU A 9 16.35 1.72 -8.15
C LEU A 9 15.41 2.65 -7.37
N LEU A 10 14.16 2.77 -7.83
CA LEU A 10 13.17 3.67 -7.23
C LEU A 10 12.78 3.26 -5.82
N LEU A 11 12.44 1.98 -5.62
CA LEU A 11 11.78 1.54 -4.39
C LEU A 11 12.76 1.02 -3.32
N ASN A 12 13.97 0.62 -3.69
CA ASN A 12 14.95 0.10 -2.73
C ASN A 12 16.20 0.99 -2.65
N LYS A 13 16.94 1.13 -3.76
CA LYS A 13 18.27 1.78 -3.74
C LYS A 13 18.21 3.27 -3.42
N SER A 14 17.21 3.98 -3.93
CA SER A 14 17.10 5.44 -3.73
C SER A 14 16.84 5.83 -2.27
N ILE A 15 16.23 4.94 -1.49
CA ILE A 15 15.85 5.17 -0.08
C ILE A 15 16.69 4.38 0.92
N GLU A 16 17.69 3.63 0.45
CA GLU A 16 18.40 2.64 1.26
C GLU A 16 19.02 3.24 2.54
N LYS A 17 19.61 4.45 2.44
CA LYS A 17 20.27 5.14 3.56
C LYS A 17 19.29 5.50 4.69
N GLN A 18 18.05 5.83 4.35
CA GLN A 18 17.01 6.21 5.29
C GLN A 18 16.24 4.98 5.78
N PHE A 19 16.04 3.99 4.90
CA PHE A 19 15.24 2.81 5.19
C PHE A 19 15.94 1.84 6.15
N HIS A 20 17.25 1.57 5.99
CA HIS A 20 17.99 0.65 6.87
C HIS A 20 17.88 0.98 8.36
N PRO A 21 18.16 2.22 8.82
CA PRO A 21 18.05 2.54 10.24
C PRO A 21 16.61 2.44 10.75
N PHE A 22 15.60 2.82 9.94
CA PHE A 22 14.19 2.63 10.27
C PHE A 22 13.87 1.15 10.48
N PHE A 23 14.25 0.30 9.52
CA PHE A 23 13.99 -1.14 9.56
C PHE A 23 14.69 -1.84 10.72
N HIS A 24 15.91 -1.41 11.05
CA HIS A 24 16.63 -1.89 12.21
C HIS A 24 15.88 -1.55 13.51
N GLY A 25 15.41 -0.31 13.67
CA GLY A 25 14.59 0.10 14.81
C GLY A 25 13.31 -0.74 14.93
N PHE A 26 12.61 -0.94 13.81
CA PHE A 26 11.43 -1.81 13.76
C PHE A 26 11.75 -3.25 14.19
N LEU A 27 12.89 -3.80 13.76
CA LEU A 27 13.33 -5.14 14.15
C LEU A 27 13.62 -5.27 15.64
N LEU A 28 14.21 -4.27 16.27
CA LEU A 28 14.52 -4.33 17.71
C LEU A 28 13.26 -4.55 18.56
N VAL A 29 12.12 -4.03 18.13
CA VAL A 29 10.83 -4.14 18.84
C VAL A 29 10.05 -5.39 18.42
N THR A 30 10.22 -5.84 17.18
CA THR A 30 9.38 -6.90 16.58
C THR A 30 10.09 -8.24 16.39
N ARG A 31 11.38 -8.37 16.74
CA ARG A 31 12.21 -9.56 16.49
C ARG A 31 11.59 -10.85 17.04
N ASP A 32 10.99 -10.79 18.23
CA ASP A 32 10.37 -11.96 18.88
C ASP A 32 8.89 -12.13 18.52
N SER A 33 8.35 -11.26 17.66
CA SER A 33 6.98 -11.36 17.17
C SER A 33 6.87 -12.30 15.96
N SER A 34 5.67 -12.82 15.74
CA SER A 34 5.32 -13.62 14.57
C SER A 34 4.93 -12.77 13.34
N LEU A 35 5.01 -11.44 13.44
CA LEU A 35 4.52 -10.49 12.41
C LEU A 35 5.05 -10.81 11.00
N ARG A 36 6.36 -11.03 10.88
CA ARG A 36 7.01 -11.28 9.56
C ARG A 36 6.69 -12.64 8.95
N LYS A 37 6.26 -13.61 9.77
CA LYS A 37 6.00 -14.98 9.32
C LYS A 37 4.53 -15.21 9.03
N LEU A 38 3.64 -14.47 9.71
CA LEU A 38 2.21 -14.70 9.66
C LEU A 38 1.45 -13.69 8.80
N PHE A 39 1.98 -12.47 8.61
CA PHE A 39 1.25 -11.39 7.95
C PHE A 39 1.87 -11.03 6.61
N ARG A 40 1.01 -10.77 5.64
CA ARG A 40 1.34 -10.15 4.36
C ARG A 40 1.58 -8.64 4.54
N PRO A 41 2.30 -7.98 3.62
CA PRO A 41 2.56 -6.53 3.72
C PRO A 41 1.29 -5.69 3.91
N ASP A 42 0.20 -6.03 3.22
CA ASP A 42 -1.10 -5.36 3.33
C ASP A 42 -1.76 -5.54 4.72
N GLU A 43 -1.57 -6.69 5.36
CA GLU A 43 -2.11 -6.95 6.70
C GLU A 43 -1.26 -6.27 7.78
N ILE A 44 0.05 -6.11 7.56
CA ILE A 44 0.92 -5.31 8.43
C ILE A 44 0.53 -3.82 8.34
N ASP A 45 0.22 -3.32 7.14
CA ASP A 45 -0.26 -1.95 6.97
C ASP A 45 -1.57 -1.73 7.73
N LEU A 46 -2.54 -2.64 7.60
CA LEU A 46 -3.79 -2.59 8.37
C LEU A 46 -3.54 -2.59 9.88
N LEU A 47 -2.58 -3.38 10.37
CA LEU A 47 -2.26 -3.47 11.79
C LEU A 47 -1.59 -2.19 12.33
N VAL A 48 -0.76 -1.51 11.52
CA VAL A 48 -0.01 -0.32 11.92
C VAL A 48 -0.80 0.97 11.70
N ALA A 49 -1.40 1.12 10.52
CA ALA A 49 -2.10 2.32 10.09
C ALA A 49 -3.61 2.27 10.36
N GLY A 50 -4.15 1.09 10.67
CA GLY A 50 -5.59 0.88 10.86
C GLY A 50 -6.37 0.81 9.54
N SER A 51 -7.67 0.56 9.65
CA SER A 51 -8.57 0.57 8.49
C SER A 51 -8.96 2.00 8.13
N GLN A 52 -8.85 2.35 6.85
CA GLN A 52 -9.41 3.60 6.36
C GLN A 52 -10.94 3.54 6.37
N LEU A 53 -11.58 4.57 6.93
CA LEU A 53 -13.02 4.78 6.80
C LEU A 53 -13.29 5.51 5.50
N LEU A 54 -13.81 4.78 4.51
CA LEU A 54 -14.11 5.32 3.20
C LEU A 54 -15.55 5.86 3.16
N ASP A 55 -15.71 7.10 2.70
CA ASP A 55 -17.03 7.65 2.35
C ASP A 55 -17.36 7.29 0.89
N PHE A 56 -18.15 6.23 0.73
CA PHE A 56 -18.56 5.76 -0.60
C PHE A 56 -19.50 6.73 -1.31
N ASN A 57 -20.24 7.58 -0.59
CA ASN A 57 -21.08 8.60 -1.23
C ASN A 57 -20.20 9.68 -1.85
N GLN A 58 -19.16 10.11 -1.12
CA GLN A 58 -18.19 11.06 -1.65
C GLN A 58 -17.46 10.45 -2.86
N LEU A 59 -17.01 9.20 -2.75
CA LEU A 59 -16.35 8.50 -3.85
C LEU A 59 -17.24 8.42 -5.10
N ALA A 60 -18.51 8.04 -4.94
CA ALA A 60 -19.48 7.97 -6.04
C ALA A 60 -19.76 9.36 -6.65
N SER A 61 -19.84 10.39 -5.81
CA SER A 61 -20.08 11.77 -6.28
C SER A 61 -18.91 12.34 -7.10
N ALA A 62 -17.70 11.87 -6.85
CA ALA A 62 -16.48 12.29 -7.55
C ALA A 62 -16.12 11.40 -8.75
N ALA A 63 -16.89 10.34 -9.01
CA ALA A 63 -16.62 9.40 -10.08
C ALA A 63 -17.02 9.97 -11.45
N THR A 64 -16.10 9.87 -12.41
CA THR A 64 -16.35 10.16 -13.82
C THR A 64 -16.40 8.85 -14.60
N TYR A 65 -17.37 8.73 -15.49
CA TYR A 65 -17.58 7.54 -16.32
C TYR A 65 -17.13 7.82 -17.75
N ASP A 66 -16.44 6.86 -18.36
CA ASP A 66 -15.90 6.94 -19.72
C ASP A 66 -16.34 5.72 -20.55
N GLY A 67 -16.13 5.74 -21.87
CA GLY A 67 -16.46 4.62 -22.76
C GLY A 67 -17.97 4.41 -22.96
N GLY A 68 -18.77 5.45 -22.74
CA GLY A 68 -20.24 5.41 -22.85
C GLY A 68 -20.96 4.98 -21.57
N TYR A 69 -20.24 4.67 -20.50
CA TYR A 69 -20.84 4.43 -19.20
C TYR A 69 -21.35 5.72 -18.56
N THR A 70 -22.38 5.57 -17.76
CA THR A 70 -22.99 6.59 -16.90
C THR A 70 -23.30 6.00 -15.54
N LYS A 71 -23.59 6.85 -14.56
CA LYS A 71 -24.02 6.44 -13.21
C LYS A 71 -25.24 5.51 -13.17
N ASP A 72 -26.03 5.49 -14.25
CA ASP A 72 -27.28 4.72 -14.34
C ASP A 72 -27.09 3.43 -15.18
N SER A 73 -25.86 3.13 -15.61
CA SER A 73 -25.57 1.92 -16.38
C SER A 73 -25.71 0.69 -15.48
N PRO A 74 -26.29 -0.43 -15.93
CA PRO A 74 -26.51 -1.61 -15.07
C PRO A 74 -25.25 -2.22 -14.43
N THR A 75 -24.07 -1.92 -14.97
CA THR A 75 -22.77 -2.39 -14.48
C THR A 75 -22.12 -1.46 -13.45
N ILE A 76 -22.73 -0.31 -13.18
CA ILE A 76 -22.30 0.73 -12.24
C ILE A 76 -23.26 0.75 -11.06
#